data_AF-A0A359HCW0-F1
#
_entry.id   AF-A0A359HCW0-F1
#
_cell.length_a   1.000
_cell.length_b   1.000
_cell.length_c   1.000
_cell.angle_alpha   90.00
_cell.angle_beta   90.00
_cell.angle_gamma   90.00
#
_symmetry.space_group_name_H-M   'P 1'
#
loop_
_entity.id
_entity.type
_entity.pdbx_description
1 polymer ?
#
loop_
_entity_poly.entity_id
_entity_poly.type
_entity_poly.pdbx_seq_one_letter_code
_entity_poly.pdbx_strand_id
1 'polypeptide(L)' 'MLIIVTEHARKRLKDLRQDKITVADLINAASGIPGRIPTATRFRGFMSVSRRVFDIVAKDIPEGRLVITVIGKS' A
#
# COMPACT_ATOMS: atom_id res chain seq x y z
N MET A 1 14.79 -0.53 3.96
CA MET A 1 13.73 -0.15 4.92
C MET A 1 12.69 -1.26 4.94
N LEU A 2 12.28 -1.75 6.11
CA LEU A 2 11.25 -2.79 6.23
C LEU A 2 9.88 -2.22 5.83
N ILE A 3 9.12 -2.94 5.00
CA ILE A 3 7.72 -2.62 4.70
C ILE A 3 6.81 -3.56 5.48
N ILE A 4 5.87 -2.98 6.23
CA ILE A 4 4.97 -3.71 7.12
C ILE A 4 3.55 -3.55 6.56
N VAL A 5 3.01 -4.60 5.95
CA VAL A 5 1.62 -4.61 5.48
C VAL A 5 0.71 -5.03 6.64
N THR A 6 -0.11 -4.09 7.10
CA THR A 6 -1.03 -4.34 8.22
C THR A 6 -2.06 -5.42 7.90
N GLU A 7 -2.59 -6.07 8.95
CA GLU A 7 -3.73 -6.97 8.82
C GLU A 7 -4.95 -6.28 8.21
N HIS A 8 -5.15 -4.98 8.48
CA HIS A 8 -6.20 -4.21 7.83
C HIS A 8 -5.99 -4.16 6.30
N ALA A 9 -4.80 -3.79 5.83
CA ALA A 9 -4.48 -3.79 4.40
C ALA A 9 -4.62 -5.20 3.79
N ARG A 10 -4.17 -6.26 4.48
CA ARG A 10 -4.32 -7.65 4.02
C ARG A 10 -5.77 -8.06 3.85
N LYS A 11 -6.65 -7.70 4.80
CA LYS A 11 -8.09 -7.98 4.71
C LYS A 11 -8.71 -7.29 3.49
N ARG A 12 -8.33 -6.03 3.25
CA ARG A 12 -8.83 -5.23 2.12
C ARG A 12 -8.51 -5.85 0.76
N LEU A 13 -7.38 -6.55 0.60
CA LEU A 13 -7.03 -7.25 -0.64
C LEU A 13 -8.01 -8.38 -1.02
N LYS A 14 -8.88 -8.81 -0.10
CA LYS A 14 -9.94 -9.80 -0.38
C LYS A 14 -11.21 -9.16 -0.94
N ASP A 15 -11.34 -7.83 -0.89
CA ASP A 15 -12.50 -7.13 -1.42
C ASP A 15 -12.44 -7.07 -2.95
N LEU A 16 -13.58 -7.24 -3.64
CA LEU A 16 -13.67 -7.16 -5.11
C LEU A 16 -13.08 -5.86 -5.69
N ARG A 17 -13.20 -4.75 -4.96
CA ARG A 17 -12.63 -3.46 -5.37
C ARG A 17 -11.10 -3.49 -5.42
N GLN A 18 -10.47 -4.36 -4.65
CA GLN A 18 -9.03 -4.56 -4.58
C GLN A 18 -8.56 -5.77 -5.39
N ASP A 19 -9.46 -6.40 -6.15
CA ASP A 19 -9.15 -7.59 -6.91
C ASP A 19 -7.90 -7.40 -7.78
N LYS A 20 -7.07 -8.45 -7.84
CA LYS A 20 -5.78 -8.52 -8.54
C LYS A 20 -4.70 -7.55 -8.04
N ILE A 21 -4.88 -6.89 -6.90
CA ILE A 21 -3.79 -6.22 -6.18
C ILE A 21 -3.21 -7.23 -5.18
N THR A 22 -1.90 -7.35 -5.13
CA THR A 22 -1.19 -8.32 -4.27
C THR A 22 -0.43 -7.61 -3.15
N VAL A 23 -0.01 -8.38 -2.14
CA VAL A 23 0.90 -7.89 -1.11
C VAL A 23 2.23 -7.42 -1.72
N ALA A 24 2.72 -8.11 -2.77
CA ALA A 24 3.93 -7.71 -3.47
C ALA A 24 3.77 -6.33 -4.15
N ASP A 25 2.60 -6.03 -4.72
CA ASP A 25 2.31 -4.69 -5.27
C ASP A 25 2.37 -3.61 -4.18
N LEU A 26 1.83 -3.88 -2.99
CA LEU A 26 1.90 -2.94 -1.86
C LEU A 26 3.34 -2.70 -1.39
N ILE A 27 4.15 -3.77 -1.33
CA ILE A 27 5.57 -3.69 -0.94
C ILE A 27 6.35 -2.86 -1.96
N ASN A 28 6.16 -3.11 -3.25
CA ASN A 28 6.80 -2.37 -4.32
C ASN A 28 6.41 -0.88 -4.29
N ALA A 29 5.11 -0.59 -4.16
CA ALA A 29 4.61 0.78 -4.06
C ALA A 29 5.20 1.52 -2.84
N ALA A 30 5.17 0.91 -1.66
CA ALA A 30 5.67 1.53 -0.44
C ALA A 30 7.18 1.72 -0.43
N SER A 31 7.94 0.79 -1.02
CA SER A 31 9.41 0.87 -1.14
C SER A 31 9.85 1.98 -2.08
N GLY A 32 9.03 2.33 -3.09
CA GLY A 32 9.32 3.39 -4.04
C GLY A 32 9.05 4.82 -3.55
N ILE A 33 8.40 5.00 -2.40
CA ILE A 33 8.12 6.34 -1.86
C ILE A 33 9.41 6.92 -1.24
N PRO A 34 9.94 8.05 -1.74
CA PRO A 34 11.13 8.66 -1.17
C PRO A 34 10.81 9.40 0.15
N GLY A 35 11.86 9.60 0.95
CA GLY A 35 11.77 10.40 2.18
C GLY A 35 11.03 9.70 3.33
N ARG A 36 10.89 10.43 4.44
CA ARG A 36 10.20 9.99 5.66
C ARG A 36 8.74 10.42 5.62
N ILE A 37 7.84 9.53 6.06
CA ILE A 37 6.39 9.75 6.08
C ILE A 37 5.91 9.81 7.55
N PRO A 38 6.01 10.96 8.24
CA PRO A 38 5.75 11.05 9.68
C PRO A 38 4.26 10.87 10.05
N THR A 39 3.35 11.13 9.11
CA THR A 39 1.90 11.08 9.30
C THR A 39 1.27 10.15 8.27
N ALA A 40 0.12 9.55 8.59
CA ALA A 40 -0.61 8.69 7.66
C ALA A 40 -0.97 9.47 6.39
N THR A 41 -0.29 9.15 5.28
CA THR A 41 -0.35 9.90 4.03
C THR A 41 -0.83 8.99 2.90
N ARG A 42 -1.77 9.50 2.09
CA ARG A 42 -2.26 8.79 0.90
C ARG A 42 -1.39 9.10 -0.31
N PHE A 43 -0.81 8.06 -0.89
CA PHE A 43 -0.06 8.11 -2.14
C PHE A 43 -0.91 7.50 -3.23
N ARG A 44 -1.03 8.20 -4.36
CA ARG A 44 -2.01 7.88 -5.40
C ARG A 44 -1.37 7.37 -6.67
N GLY A 45 -2.11 6.54 -7.41
CA GLY A 45 -1.79 6.22 -8.80
C GLY A 45 -0.71 5.16 -8.98
N PHE A 46 -0.51 4.26 -8.02
CA PHE A 46 0.31 3.07 -8.23
C PHE A 46 -0.38 2.11 -9.20
N MET A 47 0.42 1.30 -9.90
CA MET A 47 -0.05 0.29 -10.83
C MET A 47 0.41 -1.08 -10.36
N SER A 48 -0.53 -2.02 -10.25
CA SER A 48 -0.19 -3.41 -9.94
C SER A 48 0.40 -4.12 -11.16
N VAL A 49 1.00 -5.29 -10.95
CA VAL A 49 1.41 -6.19 -12.04
C VAL A 49 0.24 -6.50 -12.99
N SER A 50 -0.97 -6.61 -12.45
CA SER A 50 -2.22 -6.84 -13.22
C SER A 50 -2.79 -5.58 -13.89
N ARG A 51 -2.06 -4.46 -13.89
CA ARG A 51 -2.46 -3.14 -14.42
C ARG A 51 -3.65 -2.50 -13.72
N ARG A 52 -3.97 -2.91 -12.48
CA ARG A 52 -4.95 -2.21 -11.65
C ARG A 52 -4.30 -0.96 -11.06
N VAL A 53 -4.99 0.17 -11.17
CA VAL A 53 -4.57 1.39 -10.51
C VAL A 53 -5.09 1.40 -9.08
N PHE A 54 -4.21 1.70 -8.13
CA PHE A 54 -4.54 1.75 -6.72
C PHE A 54 -3.74 2.83 -5.99
N ASP A 55 -4.25 3.17 -4.82
CA ASP A 55 -3.59 4.06 -3.87
C ASP A 55 -3.24 3.28 -2.60
N ILE A 56 -2.26 3.77 -1.85
CA ILE A 56 -1.96 3.27 -0.50
C ILE A 56 -1.96 4.41 0.50
N VAL A 57 -2.28 4.10 1.75
CA VAL A 57 -2.01 4.98 2.89
C VAL A 57 -0.84 4.39 3.66
N ALA A 58 0.23 5.18 3.83
CA ALA A 58 1.44 4.74 4.50
C ALA A 58 1.87 5.73 5.60
N LYS A 59 2.59 5.22 6.60
CA LYS A 59 3.24 5.99 7.68
C LYS A 59 4.52 5.27 8.10
N ASP A 60 5.57 6.03 8.38
CA ASP A 60 6.81 5.49 8.95
C ASP A 60 6.72 5.44 10.49
N ILE A 61 7.12 4.29 11.03
CA ILE A 61 7.28 3.97 12.45
C ILE A 61 8.74 3.53 12.69
N PRO A 62 9.21 3.43 13.94
CA PRO A 62 10.59 3.02 14.22
C PRO A 62 11.00 1.70 13.53
N GLU A 63 10.06 0.76 13.40
CA GLU A 63 10.28 -0.56 12.81
C GLU A 63 10.30 -0.55 11.27
N GLY A 64 9.77 0.49 10.62
CA GLY A 64 9.71 0.59 9.16
C GLY A 64 8.51 1.38 8.63
N ARG A 65 8.15 1.11 7.38
CA ARG A 65 7.02 1.77 6.70
C ARG A 65 5.77 0.91 6.79
N LEU A 66 4.79 1.38 7.53
CA LEU A 66 3.50 0.74 7.71
C LEU A 66 2.57 1.07 6.54
N VAL A 67 2.12 0.04 5.80
CA VAL A 67 1.02 0.16 4.83
C VAL A 67 -0.29 -0.07 5.59
N ILE A 68 -1.00 1.03 5.83
CA ILE A 68 -2.21 1.06 6.64
C ILE A 68 -3.39 0.50 5.85
N THR A 69 -3.59 0.94 4.61
CA THR A 69 -4.70 0.46 3.76
C THR A 69 -4.38 0.59 2.27
N VAL A 70 -5.20 -0.07 1.46
CA VAL A 70 -5.17 -0.07 -0.01
C VAL A 70 -6.53 0.38 -0.56
N ILE A 71 -6.50 1.23 -1.59
CA ILE A 71 -7.68 1.82 -2.22
C ILE A 71 -7.56 1.68 -3.75
N GLY A 72 -8.12 0.61 -4.26
CA GLY A 72 -8.35 0.36 -5.68
C GLY A 72 -9.44 1.26 -6.23
N LYS A 73 -9.35 1.56 -7.51
CA LYS A 73 -10.44 2.23 -8.24
C LYS A 73 -11.60 1.26 -8.48
N SER A 74 -12.82 1.82 -8.46
CA SER A 74 -14.04 1.11 -8.86
C SER A 74 -14.05 0.90 -10.37
#